data_AF-A0A1Z5SVF4-F1
#
_entry.id   AF-A0A1Z5SVF4-F1
#
_cell.length_a   1.000
_cell.length_b   1.000
_cell.length_c   1.000
_cell.angle_alpha   90.00
_cell.angle_beta   90.00
_cell.angle_gamma   90.00
#
_symmetry.space_group_name_H-M   'P 1'
#
loop_
_entity.id
_entity.type
_entity.pdbx_description
1 polymer ?
#
loop_
_entity_poly.entity_id
_entity_poly.type
_entity_poly.pdbx_seq_one_letter_code
_entity_poly.pdbx_strand_id
1 'polypeptide(L)'
;MAAHWFQFPTFYPSAAQALRPGGTLALWITSPCYCHPSVPGCREIQTFLHTLEDELLGPYMMPGNRLARQCYDDLPLPWSSLPSPSATTMTGGEGAENPCAALFDEVALERKYWDRGGVTFGTSLLCLMALRDRFLLGREVGFAWWLEGS
;
A
#
# COMPACT_ATOMS: atom_id res chain seq x y z
N MET A 1 -2.34 1.72 -11.73
CA MET A 1 -2.70 2.95 -10.98
C MET A 1 -1.58 3.27 -10.00
N ALA A 2 -1.48 4.52 -9.54
CA ALA A 2 -0.25 5.04 -8.93
C ALA A 2 -0.46 5.86 -7.65
N ALA A 3 -1.32 5.38 -6.74
CA ALA A 3 -1.62 6.05 -5.46
C ALA A 3 -0.36 6.36 -4.62
N HIS A 4 0.74 5.63 -4.82
CA HIS A 4 2.05 5.91 -4.23
C HIS A 4 2.66 7.27 -4.59
N TRP A 5 2.08 8.03 -5.53
CA TRP A 5 2.49 9.40 -5.83
C TRP A 5 1.61 10.46 -5.17
N PHE A 6 0.55 10.06 -4.46
CA PHE A 6 -0.36 11.01 -3.84
C PHE A 6 0.26 11.66 -2.61
N GLN A 7 -0.16 12.89 -2.36
CA GLN A 7 0.06 13.58 -1.11
C GLN A 7 -1.07 13.18 -0.15
N PHE A 8 -0.87 12.11 0.62
CA PHE A 8 -1.92 11.50 1.45
C PHE A 8 -2.66 12.47 2.40
N PRO A 9 -1.98 13.40 3.11
CA PRO A 9 -2.67 14.33 4.00
C PRO A 9 -3.68 15.25 3.30
N THR A 10 -3.48 15.53 2.01
CA THR A 10 -4.40 16.35 1.21
C THR A 10 -5.36 15.51 0.38
N PHE A 11 -4.95 14.30 -0.01
CA PHE A 11 -5.77 13.37 -0.77
C PHE A 11 -7.00 12.90 0.00
N TYR A 12 -6.85 12.51 1.27
CA TYR A 12 -7.94 11.91 2.04
C TYR A 12 -9.16 12.83 2.25
N PRO A 13 -8.98 14.14 2.59
CA PRO A 13 -10.10 15.08 2.62
C PRO A 13 -10.83 15.20 1.28
N SER A 14 -10.10 15.30 0.18
CA SER A 14 -10.70 15.37 -1.16
C SER A 14 -11.43 14.09 -1.54
N ALA A 15 -10.88 12.93 -1.19
CA ALA A 15 -11.53 11.65 -1.40
C ALA A 15 -12.82 11.54 -0.58
N ALA A 16 -12.79 11.92 0.70
CA ALA A 16 -13.97 11.91 1.57
C ALA A 16 -15.08 12.82 1.04
N GLN A 17 -14.75 14.02 0.54
CA GLN A 17 -15.73 14.95 -0.06
C GLN A 17 -16.37 14.42 -1.34
N ALA A 18 -15.65 13.60 -2.11
CA ALA A 18 -16.15 13.01 -3.35
C ALA A 18 -17.04 11.77 -3.12
N LEU A 19 -16.96 11.15 -1.93
CA LEU A 19 -17.76 9.98 -1.60
C LEU A 19 -19.18 10.39 -1.21
N ARG A 20 -20.15 9.63 -1.72
CA ARG A 20 -21.52 9.64 -1.16
C ARG A 20 -21.48 9.07 0.28
N PRO A 21 -22.47 9.38 1.13
CA PRO A 21 -22.65 8.67 2.39
C PRO A 21 -22.65 7.14 2.17
N GLY A 22 -21.82 6.42 2.95
CA GLY A 22 -21.62 4.97 2.80
C GLY A 22 -20.79 4.54 1.57
N GLY A 23 -20.11 5.47 0.90
CA GLY A 23 -19.19 5.18 -0.20
C GLY A 23 -17.89 4.51 0.27
N THR A 24 -17.25 3.78 -0.64
CA THR A 24 -15.97 3.10 -0.38
C THR A 24 -14.84 3.75 -1.16
N LEU A 25 -13.76 4.08 -0.46
CA LEU A 25 -12.47 4.37 -1.09
C LEU A 25 -11.70 3.06 -1.24
N ALA A 26 -11.36 2.69 -2.48
CA ALA A 26 -10.55 1.51 -2.78
C ALA A 26 -9.24 1.94 -3.45
N LEU A 27 -8.10 1.62 -2.84
CA LEU A 27 -6.78 1.81 -3.43
C LEU A 27 -6.16 0.47 -3.77
N TRP A 28 -5.60 0.34 -4.97
CA TRP A 28 -4.93 -0.89 -5.37
C TRP A 28 -3.62 -0.73 -6.11
N ILE A 29 -2.84 -1.80 -6.02
CA ILE A 29 -1.57 -1.99 -6.72
C ILE A 29 -1.37 -3.45 -7.06
N THR A 30 -0.55 -3.73 -8.07
CA THR A 30 -0.07 -5.07 -8.43
C THR A 30 1.39 -5.21 -8.06
N SER A 31 1.78 -6.43 -7.69
CA SER A 31 3.16 -6.82 -7.42
C SER A 31 4.13 -6.42 -8.52
N PRO A 32 5.41 -6.17 -8.18
CA PRO A 32 6.50 -6.13 -9.14
C PRO A 32 6.55 -7.39 -10.00
N CYS A 33 7.23 -7.28 -11.15
CA CYS A 33 7.31 -8.30 -12.18
C CYS A 33 7.82 -9.65 -11.63
N TYR A 34 7.10 -10.72 -11.98
CA TYR A 34 7.44 -12.08 -11.57
C TYR A 34 7.34 -13.04 -12.75
N CYS A 35 8.39 -13.85 -12.94
CA CYS A 35 8.48 -14.86 -13.98
C CYS A 35 7.67 -16.10 -13.58
N HIS A 36 6.72 -16.51 -14.42
CA HIS A 36 5.86 -17.65 -14.11
C HIS A 36 6.66 -18.97 -14.04
N PRO A 37 6.39 -19.89 -13.08
CA PRO A 37 7.16 -21.12 -12.91
C PRO A 37 7.17 -22.05 -14.13
N SER A 38 6.14 -21.96 -14.98
CA SER A 38 6.08 -22.76 -16.22
C SER A 38 7.06 -22.30 -17.30
N VAL A 39 7.70 -21.14 -17.14
CA VAL A 39 8.69 -20.63 -18.10
C VAL A 39 9.99 -21.40 -17.88
N PRO A 40 10.57 -22.05 -18.91
CA PRO A 40 11.90 -22.65 -18.80
C PRO A 40 12.93 -21.61 -18.37
N GLY A 41 13.71 -21.92 -17.33
CA GLY A 41 14.67 -20.98 -16.76
C GLY A 41 14.05 -19.88 -15.90
N CYS A 42 12.83 -20.08 -15.38
CA CYS A 42 12.11 -19.08 -14.58
C CYS A 42 12.91 -18.58 -13.37
N ARG A 43 13.72 -19.45 -12.74
CA ARG A 43 14.54 -19.09 -11.58
C ARG A 43 15.64 -18.11 -11.96
N GLU A 44 16.35 -18.38 -13.05
CA GLU A 44 17.41 -17.54 -13.57
C GLU A 44 16.86 -16.18 -14.02
N ILE A 45 15.72 -16.18 -14.71
CA ILE A 45 15.02 -14.95 -15.11
C ILE A 45 14.60 -14.16 -13.87
N GLN A 46 14.03 -14.82 -12.85
CA GLN A 46 13.61 -14.14 -11.63
C GLN A 46 14.80 -13.54 -10.87
N THR A 47 15.93 -14.27 -10.79
CA THR A 47 17.17 -13.74 -10.20
C THR A 47 17.64 -12.50 -10.97
N PHE A 48 17.63 -12.53 -12.29
CA PHE A 48 18.01 -11.38 -13.11
C PHE A 48 17.07 -10.18 -12.89
N LEU A 49 15.76 -10.41 -12.81
CA LEU A 49 14.78 -9.37 -12.49
C LEU A 49 15.05 -8.74 -11.12
N HIS A 50 15.35 -9.53 -10.10
CA HIS A 50 15.71 -9.00 -8.78
C HIS A 50 16.99 -8.16 -8.83
N THR A 51 18.06 -8.64 -9.47
CA THR A 51 19.32 -7.89 -9.61
C THR A 51 19.10 -6.57 -10.36
N LEU A 52 18.35 -6.60 -11.47
CA LEU A 52 18.02 -5.39 -12.21
C LEU A 52 17.30 -4.38 -11.31
N GLU A 53 16.27 -4.82 -10.62
CA GLU A 53 15.39 -3.92 -9.90
C GLU A 53 16.00 -3.44 -8.57
N ASP A 54 16.56 -4.33 -7.76
CA ASP A 54 17.05 -4.01 -6.41
C ASP A 54 18.46 -3.42 -6.43
N GLU A 55 19.33 -3.89 -7.33
CA GLU A 55 20.74 -3.46 -7.37
C GLU A 55 20.96 -2.36 -8.40
N LEU A 56 20.59 -2.57 -9.67
CA LEU A 56 20.90 -1.62 -10.74
C LEU A 56 19.98 -0.38 -10.70
N LEU A 57 18.68 -0.59 -10.51
CA LEU A 57 17.69 0.49 -10.46
C LEU A 57 17.48 1.03 -9.04
N GLY A 58 17.87 0.27 -8.01
CA GLY A 58 17.71 0.62 -6.60
C GLY A 58 18.19 2.04 -6.22
N PRO A 59 19.36 2.52 -6.69
CA PRO A 59 19.85 3.87 -6.43
C PRO A 59 18.98 5.00 -7.01
N TYR A 60 18.19 4.71 -8.05
CA TYR A 60 17.33 5.67 -8.73
C TYR A 60 15.88 5.62 -8.24
N MET A 61 15.56 4.74 -7.28
CA MET A 61 14.20 4.61 -6.76
C MET A 61 13.83 5.76 -5.83
N MET A 62 12.74 6.44 -6.20
CA MET A 62 12.06 7.41 -5.34
C MET A 62 11.19 6.71 -4.28
N PRO A 63 10.79 7.40 -3.19
CA PRO A 63 9.92 6.83 -2.16
C PRO A 63 8.64 6.19 -2.70
N GLY A 64 7.97 6.82 -3.68
CA GLY A 64 6.79 6.25 -4.33
C GLY A 64 7.06 4.92 -5.05
N ASN A 65 8.22 4.76 -5.70
CA ASN A 65 8.61 3.49 -6.33
C ASN A 65 8.74 2.39 -5.28
N ARG A 66 9.36 2.69 -4.13
CA ARG A 66 9.56 1.71 -3.05
C ARG A 66 8.22 1.29 -2.46
N LEU A 67 7.34 2.25 -2.20
CA LEU A 67 6.00 2.01 -1.71
C LEU A 67 5.17 1.15 -2.67
N ALA A 68 5.37 1.36 -3.97
CA ALA A 68 4.76 0.54 -5.00
C ALA A 68 5.28 -0.91 -4.99
N ARG A 69 6.61 -1.08 -4.90
CA ARG A 69 7.27 -2.40 -4.83
C ARG A 69 6.83 -3.21 -3.62
N GLN A 70 6.62 -2.53 -2.50
CA GLN A 70 6.14 -3.13 -1.25
C GLN A 70 4.62 -3.28 -1.22
N CYS A 71 3.94 -3.18 -2.37
CA CYS A 71 2.50 -3.44 -2.49
C CYS A 71 1.66 -2.70 -1.43
N TYR A 72 2.02 -1.44 -1.16
CA TYR A 72 1.31 -0.56 -0.21
C TYR A 72 1.30 -1.06 1.24
N ASP A 73 2.33 -1.81 1.67
CA ASP A 73 2.50 -2.21 3.08
C ASP A 73 2.52 -1.01 4.03
N ASP A 74 3.35 -0.03 3.71
CA ASP A 74 3.53 1.19 4.48
C ASP A 74 2.81 2.39 3.85
N LEU A 75 1.68 2.14 3.16
CA LEU A 75 0.87 3.21 2.59
C LEU A 75 0.38 4.12 3.71
N PRO A 76 0.65 5.43 3.68
CA PRO A 76 0.16 6.34 4.71
C PRO A 76 -1.37 6.32 4.73
N LEU A 77 -1.94 5.89 5.85
CA LEU A 77 -3.39 5.80 6.07
C LEU A 77 -3.92 7.09 6.71
N PRO A 78 -5.24 7.31 6.73
CA PRO A 78 -5.84 8.53 7.29
C PRO A 78 -5.50 8.79 8.76
N TRP A 79 -5.25 7.75 9.54
CA TRP A 79 -4.85 7.82 10.96
C TRP A 79 -3.34 7.60 11.16
N SER A 80 -2.56 7.40 10.10
CA SER A 80 -1.11 7.31 10.25
C SER A 80 -0.55 8.62 10.80
N SER A 81 0.40 8.53 11.73
CA SER A 81 1.09 9.69 12.28
C SER A 81 1.80 10.44 11.14
N LEU A 82 1.56 11.75 11.07
CA LEU A 82 2.27 12.59 10.12
C LEU A 82 3.68 12.88 10.64
N PRO A 83 4.72 12.84 9.79
CA PRO A 83 6.02 13.35 10.20
C PRO A 83 5.86 14.81 10.61
N SER A 84 6.25 15.13 11.84
CA SER A 84 6.17 16.50 12.36
C SER A 84 6.92 17.44 11.41
N PRO A 85 6.36 18.62 11.06
CA PRO A 85 7.03 19.57 10.16
C PRO A 85 8.36 20.12 10.73
N SER A 86 8.70 19.81 11.98
CA SER A 86 9.87 20.32 12.70
C SER A 86 11.02 19.32 12.80
N ALA A 87 11.41 18.66 11.70
CA ALA A 87 12.65 17.86 11.68
C ALA A 87 13.92 18.69 11.35
N THR A 88 13.97 19.97 11.77
CA THR A 88 15.19 20.79 11.73
C THR A 88 15.72 21.17 13.11
N THR A 89 14.98 21.00 14.21
CA THR A 89 15.56 21.30 15.53
C THR A 89 15.05 20.34 16.60
N MET A 90 16.02 19.70 17.26
CA MET A 90 15.90 18.79 18.40
C MET A 90 15.01 19.38 19.51
N THR A 91 13.86 18.76 19.78
CA THR A 91 13.33 18.35 21.10
C THR A 91 11.98 17.68 20.92
N GLY A 92 11.71 16.62 21.70
CA GLY A 92 10.53 15.78 21.58
C GLY A 92 9.22 16.57 21.61
N GLY A 93 8.45 16.46 20.52
CA GLY A 93 7.06 16.91 20.45
C GLY A 93 6.19 15.71 20.12
N GLU A 94 5.13 15.50 20.91
CA GLU A 94 4.02 14.61 20.55
C GLU A 94 3.58 14.92 19.12
N GLY A 95 3.48 13.87 18.29
CA GLY A 95 3.07 14.01 16.90
C GLY A 95 1.69 14.66 16.83
N ALA A 96 1.57 15.71 16.00
CA ALA A 96 0.30 16.38 15.79
C ALA A 96 -0.78 15.38 15.35
N GLU A 97 -1.97 15.49 15.93
CA GLU A 97 -3.13 14.67 15.57
C GLU A 97 -3.44 14.84 14.08
N ASN A 98 -3.55 13.72 13.34
CA ASN A 98 -3.78 13.75 11.91
C ASN A 98 -5.26 14.13 11.66
N PRO A 99 -5.56 15.28 11.03
CA PRO A 99 -6.94 15.72 10.81
C PRO A 99 -7.73 14.78 9.89
N CYS A 100 -7.07 13.85 9.19
CA CYS A 100 -7.71 12.83 8.38
C CYS A 100 -8.21 11.63 9.20
N ALA A 101 -7.80 11.48 10.46
CA ALA A 101 -8.15 10.30 11.28
C ALA A 101 -9.66 10.17 11.51
N ALA A 102 -10.39 11.29 11.64
CA ALA A 102 -11.84 11.29 11.78
C ALA A 102 -12.59 11.09 10.45
N LEU A 103 -11.90 11.18 9.30
CA LEU A 103 -12.53 11.09 7.99
C LEU A 103 -12.72 9.66 7.50
N PHE A 104 -12.11 8.67 8.15
CA PHE A 104 -12.23 7.26 7.78
C PHE A 104 -12.11 6.43 9.05
N ASP A 105 -13.00 5.45 9.21
CA ASP A 105 -12.95 4.55 10.36
C ASP A 105 -11.82 3.52 10.19
N GLU A 106 -10.91 3.46 11.18
CA GLU A 106 -9.81 2.50 11.20
C GLU A 106 -10.30 1.06 11.29
N VAL A 107 -11.37 0.81 12.05
CA VAL A 107 -11.88 -0.57 12.20
C VAL A 107 -12.55 -1.09 10.94
N ALA A 108 -12.98 -0.19 10.05
CA ALA A 108 -13.56 -0.52 8.75
C ALA A 108 -12.52 -0.75 7.65
N LEU A 109 -11.21 -0.68 7.98
CA LEU A 109 -10.15 -0.96 7.02
C LEU A 109 -10.14 -2.44 6.62
N GLU A 110 -10.36 -2.70 5.34
CA GLU A 110 -10.12 -4.02 4.77
C GLU A 110 -8.82 -4.02 3.97
N ARG A 111 -7.90 -4.93 4.34
CA ARG A 111 -6.71 -5.26 3.54
C ARG A 111 -6.93 -6.62 2.87
N LYS A 112 -7.11 -6.61 1.56
CA LYS A 112 -7.28 -7.83 0.76
C LYS A 112 -6.02 -8.12 -0.03
N TYR A 113 -5.69 -9.40 -0.11
CA TYR A 113 -4.62 -9.94 -0.94
C TYR A 113 -5.23 -10.94 -1.90
N TRP A 114 -4.89 -10.87 -3.17
CA TRP A 114 -5.30 -11.87 -4.15
C TRP A 114 -4.10 -12.43 -4.89
N ASP A 115 -4.27 -13.65 -5.41
CA ASP A 115 -3.34 -14.31 -6.32
C ASP A 115 -3.79 -14.20 -7.78
N ARG A 116 -3.04 -14.83 -8.71
CA ARG A 116 -3.40 -14.86 -10.14
C ARG A 116 -4.68 -15.65 -10.44
N GLY A 117 -5.11 -16.53 -9.53
CA GLY A 117 -6.35 -17.30 -9.63
C GLY A 117 -7.58 -16.54 -9.11
N GLY A 118 -7.40 -15.32 -8.56
CA GLY A 118 -8.48 -14.52 -7.98
C GLY A 118 -8.90 -14.97 -6.59
N VAL A 119 -8.12 -15.83 -5.92
CA VAL A 119 -8.45 -16.32 -4.58
C VAL A 119 -7.90 -15.34 -3.52
N THR A 120 -8.78 -14.84 -2.66
CA THR A 120 -8.39 -13.99 -1.53
C THR A 120 -7.85 -14.84 -0.38
N PHE A 121 -6.56 -14.69 -0.04
CA PHE A 121 -5.99 -15.36 1.13
C PHE A 121 -5.92 -14.40 2.33
N GLY A 122 -6.41 -14.85 3.48
CA GLY A 122 -6.28 -14.17 4.77
C GLY A 122 -4.93 -14.42 5.45
N THR A 123 -3.82 -14.23 4.73
CA THR A 123 -2.47 -14.53 5.24
C THR A 123 -1.55 -13.32 5.25
N SER A 124 -0.79 -13.18 6.33
CA SER A 124 0.26 -12.17 6.55
C SER A 124 1.34 -12.19 5.45
N LEU A 125 1.94 -11.03 5.19
CA LEU A 125 3.01 -10.80 4.21
C LEU A 125 4.20 -11.78 4.34
N LEU A 126 4.57 -12.16 5.57
CA LEU A 126 5.64 -13.14 5.82
C LEU A 126 5.33 -14.52 5.23
N CYS A 127 4.06 -14.92 5.24
CA CYS A 127 3.60 -16.18 4.64
C CYS A 127 3.62 -16.10 3.11
N LEU A 128 3.25 -14.94 2.56
CA LEU A 128 3.27 -14.68 1.11
C LEU A 128 4.68 -14.63 0.54
N MET A 129 5.66 -14.06 1.28
CA MET A 129 7.07 -14.06 0.88
C MET A 129 7.72 -15.45 0.89
N ALA A 130 7.26 -16.36 1.75
CA ALA A 130 7.72 -17.75 1.77
C ALA A 130 7.18 -18.59 0.58
N LEU A 131 6.18 -18.08 -0.15
CA LEU A 131 5.51 -18.78 -1.25
C LEU A 131 5.62 -18.02 -2.58
N ARG A 132 6.76 -17.33 -2.80
CA ARG A 132 7.06 -16.47 -3.96
C ARG A 132 6.71 -17.06 -5.33
N ASP A 133 6.60 -18.37 -5.46
CA ASP A 133 6.35 -19.03 -6.74
C ASP A 133 4.90 -18.94 -7.26
N ARG A 134 3.96 -18.35 -6.50
CA ARG A 134 2.51 -18.46 -6.82
C ARG A 134 1.72 -17.16 -6.96
N PHE A 135 2.29 -15.97 -6.79
CA PHE A 135 1.47 -14.76 -6.57
C PHE A 135 1.79 -13.57 -7.51
N LEU A 136 0.75 -12.92 -8.02
CA LEU A 136 0.75 -11.47 -8.24
C LEU A 136 0.12 -10.89 -6.98
N LEU A 137 0.92 -10.28 -6.10
CA LEU A 137 0.37 -9.61 -4.92
C LEU A 137 -0.37 -8.36 -5.37
N GLY A 138 -1.68 -8.47 -5.59
CA GLY A 138 -2.52 -7.30 -5.67
C GLY A 138 -3.17 -7.02 -4.32
N ARG A 139 -3.21 -5.74 -3.95
CA ARG A 139 -3.78 -5.32 -2.66
C ARG A 139 -4.90 -4.33 -2.88
N GLU A 140 -6.01 -4.53 -2.19
CA GLU A 140 -7.10 -3.57 -2.09
C GLU A 140 -7.13 -3.07 -0.65
N VAL A 141 -7.13 -1.76 -0.50
CA VAL A 141 -7.38 -1.08 0.76
C VAL A 141 -8.75 -0.45 0.65
N GLY A 142 -9.74 -1.07 1.29
CA GLY A 142 -11.13 -0.60 1.33
C GLY A 142 -11.44 0.09 2.65
N PHE A 143 -12.18 1.19 2.61
CA PHE A 143 -12.73 1.85 3.80
C PHE A 143 -14.25 1.91 3.66
N ALA A 144 -15.00 1.41 4.64
CA ALA A 144 -16.45 1.54 4.71
C ALA A 144 -16.85 2.60 5.75
N TRP A 145 -17.68 3.57 5.37
CA TRP A 145 -18.24 4.56 6.29
C TRP A 145 -19.59 4.07 6.85
N TRP A 146 -19.76 4.05 8.17
CA TRP A 146 -21.03 3.74 8.83
C TRP A 146 -21.55 4.94 9.62
N LEU A 147 -22.86 5.21 9.52
CA LEU A 147 -23.55 6.25 10.26
C LEU A 147 -24.43 5.60 11.33
N GLU A 148 -24.17 5.93 12.59
CA GLU A 148 -25.14 5.72 13.67
C GLU A 148 -25.88 7.05 13.93
N GLY A 149 -27.14 7.08 13.51
CA GLY A 149 -28.25 7.90 14.04
C GLY A 149 -28.07 9.40 14.31
N SER A 150 -28.63 10.25 13.44
CA SER A 150 -29.82 11.11 13.68
C SER A 150 -30.08 12.04 12.50
#